data_AF-A0A7C6MTY6-F1
#
_entry.id   AF-A0A7C6MTY6-F1
#
_cell.length_a   1.000
_cell.length_b   1.000
_cell.length_c   1.000
_cell.angle_alpha   90.00
_cell.angle_beta   90.00
_cell.angle_gamma   90.00
#
_symmetry.space_group_name_H-M   'P 1'
#
loop_
_entity.id
_entity.type
_entity.pdbx_description
1 polymer ?
#
loop_
_entity_poly.entity_id
_entity_poly.type
_entity_poly.pdbx_seq_one_letter_code
_entity_poly.pdbx_strand_id
1 'polypeptide(L)'
;NFRYFTFFGLIPEPGINLLGSYWPFVITALTGTGLRNGLFIYIMRQFFRGISKSLEEAAYIDGAGPFRTFLQVMLPNAKPAMLTVFLFAFVWQWNDYFFTSIYMSNAKVLPVMLDRVSFDVMKTANYISDHYMSILDNTGMVLFIVPLLILYAVLQRYFIEGVERTGLVG
;
A
#
# COMPACT_ATOMS: atom_id res chain seq x y z
N ASN A 1 6.18 -12.37 -16.50
CA ASN A 1 4.84 -13.01 -16.41
C ASN A 1 4.82 -13.81 -15.12
N PHE A 2 3.87 -13.61 -14.20
CA PHE A 2 3.85 -14.33 -12.90
C PHE A 2 3.41 -15.79 -13.00
N ARG A 3 2.84 -16.22 -14.15
CA ARG A 3 2.51 -17.62 -14.42
C ARG A 3 3.74 -18.47 -14.74
N TYR A 4 4.73 -17.85 -15.38
CA TYR A 4 6.01 -18.44 -15.79
C TYR A 4 7.13 -17.53 -15.28
N PHE A 5 7.25 -17.43 -13.96
CA PHE A 5 8.20 -16.50 -13.35
C PHE A 5 9.62 -17.08 -13.45
N THR A 6 10.45 -16.40 -14.23
CA THR A 6 11.89 -16.65 -14.31
C THR A 6 12.61 -15.45 -13.71
N PHE A 7 13.26 -15.64 -12.56
CA PHE A 7 13.98 -14.55 -11.89
C PHE A 7 15.26 -14.25 -12.66
N PHE A 8 15.23 -13.25 -13.54
CA PHE A 8 16.38 -12.83 -14.36
C PHE A 8 17.08 -14.00 -15.11
N GLY A 9 16.33 -15.02 -15.52
CA GLY A 9 16.88 -16.21 -16.19
C GLY A 9 17.62 -17.21 -15.28
N LEU A 10 17.61 -17.00 -13.96
CA LEU A 10 18.23 -17.93 -12.98
C LEU A 10 17.36 -19.16 -12.69
N ILE A 11 16.07 -19.10 -13.02
CA ILE A 11 15.14 -20.21 -12.82
C ILE A 11 14.97 -20.93 -14.17
N PRO A 12 15.17 -22.26 -14.24
CA PRO A 12 15.01 -23.02 -15.48
C PRO A 12 13.58 -22.95 -16.02
N GLU A 13 13.45 -22.97 -17.36
CA GLU A 13 12.17 -23.07 -18.06
C GLU A 13 11.42 -24.35 -17.64
N PRO A 14 10.08 -24.32 -17.43
CA PRO A 14 9.14 -23.24 -17.79
C PRO A 14 8.94 -22.15 -16.72
N GLY A 15 9.79 -22.06 -15.70
CA GLY A 15 9.66 -21.11 -14.59
C GLY A 15 8.66 -21.53 -13.50
N ILE A 16 8.52 -20.70 -12.46
CA ILE A 16 7.63 -20.98 -11.31
C ILE A 16 6.31 -20.23 -11.50
N ASN A 17 5.18 -20.90 -11.23
CA ASN A 17 3.87 -20.24 -11.18
C ASN A 17 3.66 -19.60 -9.80
N LEU A 18 3.62 -18.26 -9.77
CA LEU A 18 3.39 -17.47 -8.55
C LEU A 18 1.92 -17.02 -8.40
N LEU A 19 1.05 -17.33 -9.38
CA LEU A 19 -0.38 -17.04 -9.28
C LEU A 19 -1.01 -17.87 -8.15
N GLY A 20 -1.98 -17.29 -7.46
CA GLY A 20 -2.60 -17.86 -6.26
C GLY A 20 -1.80 -17.64 -4.97
N SER A 21 -0.70 -16.89 -5.02
CA SER A 21 0.14 -16.58 -3.86
C SER A 21 0.32 -15.07 -3.67
N TYR A 22 0.88 -14.67 -2.52
CA TYR A 22 1.17 -13.26 -2.21
C TYR A 22 2.43 -12.72 -2.92
N TRP A 23 3.24 -13.58 -3.54
CA TRP A 23 4.54 -13.22 -4.12
C TRP A 23 4.47 -12.13 -5.21
N PRO A 24 3.49 -12.12 -6.13
CA PRO A 24 3.36 -11.04 -7.11
C PRO A 24 3.29 -9.65 -6.48
N PHE A 25 2.59 -9.51 -5.36
CA PHE A 25 2.47 -8.24 -4.63
C PHE A 25 3.78 -7.84 -3.98
N VAL A 26 4.45 -8.79 -3.31
CA VAL A 26 5.73 -8.53 -2.65
C VAL A 26 6.80 -8.12 -3.66
N ILE A 27 6.90 -8.85 -4.78
CA ILE A 27 7.89 -8.58 -5.82
C ILE A 27 7.65 -7.19 -6.41
N THR A 28 6.41 -6.87 -6.82
CA THR A 28 6.11 -5.56 -7.44
C THR A 28 6.29 -4.40 -6.47
N ALA A 29 6.03 -4.59 -5.17
CA ALA A 29 6.33 -3.60 -4.14
C ALA A 29 7.84 -3.37 -3.99
N LEU A 30 8.64 -4.43 -3.88
CA LEU A 30 10.10 -4.37 -3.70
C LEU A 30 10.81 -3.78 -4.92
N THR A 31 10.39 -4.16 -6.13
CA THR A 31 11.01 -3.67 -7.38
C THR A 31 10.53 -2.28 -7.77
N GLY A 32 9.57 -1.69 -7.04
CA GLY A 32 9.01 -0.39 -7.40
C GLY A 32 8.17 -0.42 -8.69
N THR A 33 7.80 -1.60 -9.21
CA THR A 33 7.10 -1.76 -10.50
C THR A 33 5.58 -1.84 -10.37
N GLY A 34 5.02 -1.74 -9.16
CA GLY A 34 3.59 -1.61 -8.97
C GLY A 34 3.06 -0.31 -9.58
N LEU A 35 1.81 -0.33 -10.08
CA LEU A 35 1.16 0.80 -10.76
C LEU A 35 1.24 2.12 -9.97
N ARG A 36 1.24 2.00 -8.65
CA ARG A 36 1.13 3.08 -7.68
C ARG A 36 2.48 3.54 -7.11
N ASN A 37 3.55 2.76 -7.33
CA ASN A 37 4.84 2.98 -6.71
C ASN A 37 5.54 4.25 -7.22
N GLY A 38 5.24 4.67 -8.46
CA GLY A 38 5.75 5.93 -9.01
C GLY A 38 5.38 7.14 -8.16
N LEU A 39 4.15 7.20 -7.62
CA LEU A 39 3.72 8.27 -6.72
C LEU A 39 4.51 8.24 -5.41
N PHE A 40 4.73 7.06 -4.83
CA PHE A 40 5.46 6.91 -3.58
C PHE A 40 6.92 7.34 -3.70
N ILE A 41 7.58 6.92 -4.80
CA ILE A 41 8.93 7.36 -5.15
C ILE A 41 8.95 8.88 -5.32
N TYR A 42 7.96 9.45 -6.01
CA TYR A 42 7.86 10.89 -6.20
C TYR A 42 7.74 11.64 -4.87
N ILE A 43 6.82 11.24 -3.98
CA ILE A 43 6.63 11.86 -2.66
C ILE A 43 7.92 11.82 -1.85
N MET A 44 8.55 10.64 -1.73
CA MET A 44 9.81 10.50 -0.98
C MET A 44 10.92 11.34 -1.59
N ARG A 45 11.04 11.36 -2.93
CA ARG A 45 12.03 12.17 -3.62
C ARG A 45 11.83 13.66 -3.38
N GLN A 46 10.59 14.17 -3.46
CA GLN A 46 10.33 15.58 -3.19
C GLN A 46 10.63 15.93 -1.73
N PHE A 47 10.30 15.05 -0.80
CA PHE A 47 10.64 15.25 0.61
C PHE A 47 12.16 15.35 0.82
N PHE A 48 12.94 14.39 0.32
CA PHE A 48 14.40 14.41 0.45
C PHE A 48 15.04 15.64 -0.22
N ARG A 49 14.49 16.11 -1.34
CA ARG A 49 14.94 17.37 -1.99
C ARG A 49 14.67 18.62 -1.16
N GLY A 50 13.69 18.58 -0.26
CA GLY A 50 13.38 19.67 0.66
C GLY A 50 14.26 19.70 1.91
N ILE A 51 15.02 18.63 2.20
CA ILE A 51 15.95 18.59 3.33
C ILE A 51 17.17 19.47 3.02
N SER A 52 17.63 20.25 4.02
CA SER A 52 18.83 21.07 3.88
C SER A 52 20.06 20.22 3.60
N LYS A 53 20.85 20.61 2.59
CA LYS A 53 22.14 19.98 2.25
C LYS A 53 23.15 20.04 3.39
N SER A 54 23.05 21.05 4.26
CA SER A 54 23.96 21.20 5.42
C SER A 54 23.92 20.02 6.38
N LEU A 55 22.80 19.28 6.46
CA LEU A 55 22.70 18.06 7.28
C LEU A 55 23.55 16.93 6.71
N GLU A 56 23.64 16.81 5.38
CA GLU A 56 24.47 15.82 4.71
C GLU A 56 25.96 16.19 4.82
N GLU A 57 26.28 17.48 4.64
CA GLU A 57 27.63 18.01 4.81
C GLU A 57 28.15 17.83 6.25
N ALA A 58 27.31 18.11 7.25
CA ALA A 58 27.67 17.89 8.66
C ALA A 58 27.95 16.41 8.96
N ALA A 59 27.08 15.50 8.47
CA ALA A 59 27.29 14.07 8.64
C ALA A 59 28.60 13.60 7.96
N TYR A 60 28.94 14.18 6.80
CA TYR A 60 30.19 13.90 6.12
C TYR A 60 31.42 14.39 6.91
N ILE A 61 31.35 15.59 7.51
CA ILE A 61 32.39 16.13 8.40
C ILE A 61 32.59 15.22 9.63
N ASP A 62 31.50 14.66 10.16
CA ASP A 62 31.52 13.67 11.25
C ASP A 62 32.01 12.28 10.82
N GLY A 63 32.46 12.12 9.57
CA GLY A 63 33.00 10.87 9.03
C GLY A 63 31.94 9.83 8.65
N ALA A 64 30.67 10.21 8.54
CA ALA A 64 29.63 9.30 8.08
C ALA A 64 29.69 9.11 6.55
N GLY A 65 29.84 7.86 6.11
CA GLY A 65 29.71 7.50 4.69
C GLY A 65 28.26 7.59 4.19
N PRO A 66 28.03 7.62 2.85
CA PRO A 66 26.71 7.88 2.26
C PRO A 66 25.58 7.00 2.78
N PHE A 67 25.84 5.69 2.95
CA PHE A 67 24.86 4.75 3.46
C PHE A 67 24.46 5.04 4.93
N ARG A 68 25.45 5.41 5.74
CA ARG A 68 25.24 5.78 7.16
C ARG A 68 24.48 7.10 7.25
N THR A 69 24.85 8.09 6.43
CA THR A 69 24.16 9.38 6.34
C THR A 69 22.69 9.19 5.94
N PHE A 70 22.42 8.35 4.94
CA PHE A 70 21.06 8.05 4.54
C PHE A 70 20.25 7.42 5.68
N LEU A 71 20.74 6.34 6.29
CA LEU A 71 19.98 5.60 7.31
C LEU A 71 19.84 6.32 8.65
N GLN A 72 20.87 7.05 9.08
CA GLN A 72 20.92 7.65 10.41
C GLN A 72 20.51 9.11 10.42
N VAL A 73 20.64 9.83 9.30
CA VAL A 73 20.33 11.27 9.21
C VAL A 73 19.12 11.52 8.32
N MET A 74 19.14 11.08 7.06
CA MET A 74 18.05 11.42 6.13
C MET A 74 16.75 10.67 6.43
N LEU A 75 16.83 9.35 6.63
CA LEU A 75 15.66 8.48 6.78
C LEU A 75 14.84 8.80 8.05
N PRO A 76 15.42 9.05 9.23
CA PRO A 76 14.65 9.41 10.43
C PRO A 76 13.94 10.76 10.32
N ASN A 77 14.53 11.70 9.56
CA ASN A 77 13.91 12.99 9.25
C ASN A 77 12.74 12.84 8.25
N ALA A 78 12.73 11.77 7.45
CA ALA A 78 11.67 11.47 6.49
C ALA A 78 10.44 10.77 7.08
N LYS A 79 10.35 10.58 8.40
CA LYS A 79 9.17 10.00 9.08
C LYS A 79 7.83 10.60 8.61
N PRO A 80 7.66 11.93 8.47
CA PRO A 80 6.39 12.49 8.00
C PRO A 80 6.02 12.03 6.58
N ALA A 81 6.97 12.04 5.64
CA ALA A 81 6.74 11.55 4.28
C ALA A 81 6.51 10.04 4.23
N MET A 82 7.25 9.26 5.03
CA MET A 82 7.04 7.82 5.15
C MET A 82 5.64 7.49 5.67
N LEU A 83 5.11 8.27 6.61
CA LEU A 83 3.75 8.09 7.11
C LEU A 83 2.71 8.36 6.02
N THR A 84 2.89 9.43 5.22
CA THR A 84 2.04 9.73 4.06
C THR A 84 2.05 8.59 3.04
N VAL A 85 3.24 8.09 2.69
CA VAL A 85 3.38 6.96 1.77
C VAL A 85 2.74 5.69 2.34
N PHE A 86 2.96 5.41 3.63
CA PHE A 86 2.36 4.26 4.31
C PHE A 86 0.83 4.31 4.27
N LEU A 87 0.23 5.47 4.56
CA LEU A 87 -1.22 5.61 4.54
C LEU A 87 -1.78 5.38 3.14
N PHE A 88 -1.21 6.03 2.11
CA PHE A 88 -1.66 5.82 0.74
C PHE A 88 -1.51 4.36 0.33
N ALA A 89 -0.35 3.74 0.61
CA ALA A 89 -0.10 2.34 0.29
C ALA A 89 -1.09 1.40 0.99
N PHE A 90 -1.38 1.63 2.27
CA PHE A 90 -2.32 0.81 3.02
C PHE A 90 -3.74 0.92 2.46
N VAL A 91 -4.26 2.15 2.30
CA VAL A 91 -5.62 2.37 1.76
C VAL A 91 -5.74 1.74 0.38
N TRP A 92 -4.73 1.92 -0.46
CA TRP A 92 -4.70 1.38 -1.80
C TRP A 92 -4.63 -0.14 -1.85
N GLN A 93 -3.83 -0.77 -0.99
CA GLN A 93 -3.76 -2.23 -0.92
C GLN A 93 -5.02 -2.83 -0.31
N TRP A 94 -5.63 -2.16 0.68
CA TRP A 94 -6.90 -2.57 1.28
C TRP A 94 -8.04 -2.56 0.26
N ASN A 95 -8.04 -1.58 -0.65
CA ASN A 95 -9.01 -1.43 -1.73
C ASN A 95 -8.63 -2.17 -3.02
N ASP A 96 -7.56 -2.96 -3.02
CA ASP A 96 -7.04 -3.58 -4.24
C ASP A 96 -7.84 -4.83 -4.65
N TYR A 97 -8.88 -4.61 -5.45
CA TYR A 97 -9.61 -5.68 -6.13
C TYR A 97 -8.92 -6.10 -7.44
N PHE A 98 -8.37 -5.14 -8.19
CA PHE A 98 -7.88 -5.36 -9.55
C PHE A 98 -6.72 -6.36 -9.59
N PHE A 99 -5.64 -6.14 -8.81
CA PHE A 99 -4.53 -7.09 -8.84
C PHE A 99 -4.85 -8.36 -8.05
N THR A 100 -5.68 -8.29 -7.02
CA THR A 100 -6.16 -9.48 -6.29
C THR A 100 -6.92 -10.42 -7.21
N SER A 101 -7.85 -9.93 -8.03
CA SER A 101 -8.60 -10.77 -8.97
C SER A 101 -7.71 -11.39 -10.06
N ILE A 102 -6.68 -10.67 -10.52
CA ILE A 102 -5.74 -11.15 -11.54
C ILE A 102 -4.74 -12.17 -10.96
N TYR A 103 -4.13 -11.87 -9.82
CA TYR A 103 -3.05 -12.68 -9.25
C TYR A 103 -3.56 -13.77 -8.29
N MET A 104 -4.71 -13.57 -7.66
CA MET A 104 -5.29 -14.49 -6.69
C MET A 104 -6.80 -14.67 -6.92
N SER A 105 -7.19 -15.21 -8.07
CA SER A 105 -8.59 -15.39 -8.48
C SER A 105 -9.48 -16.15 -7.48
N ASN A 106 -8.89 -17.02 -6.66
CA ASN A 106 -9.56 -17.82 -5.62
C ASN A 106 -9.35 -17.27 -4.19
N ALA A 107 -8.76 -16.09 -4.03
CA ALA A 107 -8.56 -15.49 -2.71
C ALA A 107 -9.91 -15.16 -2.06
N LYS A 108 -10.06 -15.60 -0.81
CA LYS A 108 -11.19 -15.25 0.05
C LYS A 108 -10.89 -13.99 0.86
N VAL A 109 -10.60 -12.89 0.17
CA VAL A 109 -10.36 -11.59 0.81
C VAL A 109 -11.59 -10.69 0.68
N LEU A 110 -11.74 -9.80 1.66
CA LEU A 110 -12.92 -8.97 1.82
C LEU A 110 -13.29 -8.16 0.56
N PRO A 111 -12.36 -7.50 -0.17
CA PRO A 111 -12.71 -6.78 -1.40
C PRO A 111 -13.33 -7.66 -2.49
N VAL A 112 -12.82 -8.90 -2.64
CA VAL A 112 -13.30 -9.85 -3.65
C VAL A 112 -14.62 -10.49 -3.22
N MET A 113 -14.79 -10.75 -1.93
CA MET A 113 -16.01 -11.32 -1.38
C MET A 113 -17.18 -10.34 -1.44
N LEU A 114 -16.94 -9.05 -1.14
CA LEU A 114 -17.98 -8.02 -1.23
C LEU A 114 -18.48 -7.82 -2.65
N ASP A 115 -17.57 -7.83 -3.64
CA ASP A 115 -17.95 -7.75 -5.05
C ASP A 115 -18.81 -8.93 -5.52
N ARG A 116 -18.59 -10.12 -4.95
CA ARG A 116 -19.30 -11.36 -5.33
C ARG A 116 -20.54 -11.65 -4.48
N VAL A 117 -20.75 -10.93 -3.38
CA VAL A 117 -21.79 -11.29 -2.40
C VAL A 117 -23.19 -11.27 -3.02
N SER A 118 -23.49 -10.27 -3.84
CA SER A 118 -24.77 -10.15 -4.54
C SER A 118 -25.00 -11.32 -5.52
N PHE A 119 -23.97 -11.71 -6.27
CA PHE A 119 -24.03 -12.85 -7.19
C PHE A 119 -24.19 -14.19 -6.47
N ASP A 120 -23.44 -14.40 -5.39
CA ASP A 120 -23.46 -15.66 -4.63
C ASP A 120 -24.80 -15.87 -3.92
N VAL A 121 -25.38 -14.78 -3.40
CA VAL A 121 -26.66 -14.85 -2.73
C VAL A 121 -27.81 -15.02 -3.74
N MET A 122 -27.76 -14.35 -4.90
CA MET A 122 -28.74 -14.55 -5.98
C MET A 122 -28.75 -16.00 -6.49
N LYS A 123 -27.60 -16.67 -6.56
CA LYS A 123 -27.50 -18.09 -6.96
C LYS A 123 -28.08 -19.06 -5.93
N THR A 124 -27.96 -18.72 -4.64
CA THR A 124 -28.29 -19.65 -3.55
C THR A 124 -29.76 -19.57 -3.17
N ALA A 125 -30.40 -18.43 -3.35
CA ALA A 125 -31.77 -18.23 -2.94
C ALA A 125 -32.62 -17.69 -4.10
N ASN A 126 -33.49 -18.54 -4.62
CA ASN A 126 -34.34 -18.26 -5.78
C ASN A 126 -35.32 -17.08 -5.60
N TYR A 127 -35.44 -16.51 -4.39
CA TYR A 127 -36.32 -15.38 -4.08
C TYR A 127 -35.84 -14.64 -2.83
N ILE A 128 -34.78 -13.84 -2.95
CA ILE A 128 -34.44 -12.86 -1.92
C ILE A 128 -34.98 -11.50 -2.35
N SER A 129 -35.65 -10.82 -1.42
CA SER A 129 -36.13 -9.46 -1.66
C SER A 129 -34.94 -8.51 -1.88
N ASP A 130 -35.09 -7.57 -2.83
CA ASP A 130 -34.09 -6.54 -3.10
C ASP A 130 -33.65 -5.79 -1.83
N HIS A 131 -34.56 -5.67 -0.86
CA HIS A 131 -34.31 -5.08 0.44
C HIS A 131 -33.26 -5.84 1.26
N TYR A 132 -33.30 -7.18 1.27
CA TYR A 132 -32.34 -8.00 2.01
C TYR A 132 -30.95 -7.99 1.35
N MET A 133 -30.89 -7.91 0.01
CA MET A 133 -29.64 -7.65 -0.73
C MET A 133 -29.01 -6.32 -0.34
N SER A 134 -29.80 -5.26 -0.32
CA SER A 134 -29.29 -3.94 0.08
C SER A 134 -28.75 -3.93 1.51
N ILE A 135 -29.41 -4.62 2.47
CA ILE A 135 -28.93 -4.70 3.85
C ILE A 135 -27.60 -5.45 3.94
N LEU A 136 -27.44 -6.56 3.22
CA LEU A 136 -26.20 -7.33 3.21
C LEU A 136 -25.03 -6.53 2.62
N ASP A 137 -25.24 -5.90 1.46
CA ASP A 137 -24.23 -5.08 0.80
C ASP A 137 -23.80 -3.90 1.69
N ASN A 138 -24.77 -3.18 2.25
CA ASN A 138 -24.51 -2.06 3.16
C ASN A 138 -23.73 -2.49 4.40
N THR A 139 -24.10 -3.62 5.01
CA THR A 139 -23.39 -4.16 6.17
C THR A 139 -21.95 -4.52 5.82
N GLY A 140 -21.76 -5.16 4.67
CA GLY A 140 -20.43 -5.50 4.14
C GLY A 140 -19.56 -4.27 3.90
N MET A 141 -20.13 -3.20 3.32
CA MET A 141 -19.45 -1.92 3.11
C MET A 141 -19.05 -1.25 4.43
N VAL A 142 -19.91 -1.27 5.46
CA VAL A 142 -19.55 -0.74 6.78
C VAL A 142 -18.35 -1.50 7.34
N LEU A 143 -18.38 -2.83 7.33
CA LEU A 143 -17.27 -3.66 7.80
C LEU A 143 -15.98 -3.41 7.01
N PHE A 144 -16.09 -3.11 5.72
CA PHE A 144 -14.95 -2.78 4.86
C PHE A 144 -14.31 -1.43 5.20
N ILE A 145 -15.13 -0.44 5.55
CA ILE A 145 -14.69 0.94 5.83
C ILE A 145 -14.13 1.08 7.26
N VAL A 146 -14.66 0.32 8.23
CA VAL A 146 -14.28 0.43 9.66
C VAL A 146 -12.76 0.38 9.90
N PRO A 147 -11.98 -0.57 9.33
CA PRO A 147 -10.53 -0.60 9.54
C PRO A 147 -9.81 0.65 9.01
N LEU A 148 -10.29 1.23 7.91
CA LEU A 148 -9.74 2.47 7.38
C LEU A 148 -10.04 3.67 8.29
N LEU A 149 -11.24 3.71 8.89
CA LEU A 149 -11.58 4.74 9.87
C LEU A 149 -10.73 4.63 11.14
N ILE A 150 -10.52 3.41 11.64
CA ILE A 150 -9.64 3.17 12.79
C ILE A 150 -8.21 3.61 12.47
N LEU A 151 -7.69 3.21 11.30
CA LEU A 151 -6.36 3.62 10.86
C LEU A 151 -6.25 5.15 10.79
N TYR A 152 -7.21 5.81 10.17
CA TYR A 152 -7.25 7.27 10.08
C TYR A 152 -7.32 7.92 11.46
N ALA A 153 -8.18 7.43 12.36
CA ALA A 153 -8.33 7.97 13.71
C ALA A 153 -7.04 7.87 14.54
N VAL A 154 -6.25 6.81 14.34
CA VAL A 154 -4.94 6.62 15.00
C VAL A 154 -3.85 7.48 14.35
N LEU A 155 -3.88 7.63 13.02
CA LEU A 155 -2.83 8.33 12.27
C LEU A 155 -3.02 9.85 12.20
N GLN A 156 -4.25 10.36 12.29
CA GLN A 156 -4.56 11.79 12.14
C GLN A 156 -3.73 12.70 13.04
N ARG A 157 -3.43 12.29 14.29
CA ARG A 157 -2.61 13.06 15.22
C ARG A 157 -1.19 13.28 14.71
N TYR A 158 -0.59 12.27 14.06
CA TYR A 158 0.76 12.39 13.50
C TYR A 158 0.80 13.26 12.25
N PHE A 159 -0.31 13.33 11.50
CA PHE A 159 -0.45 14.28 10.39
C PHE A 159 -0.56 15.71 10.89
N ILE A 160 -1.36 15.96 11.94
CA ILE A 160 -1.51 17.29 12.56
C ILE A 160 -0.17 17.77 13.13
N GLU A 161 0.50 16.94 13.94
CA GLU A 161 1.83 17.25 14.50
C GLU A 161 2.91 17.47 13.42
N GLY A 162 2.79 16.78 12.28
CA GLY A 162 3.71 16.93 11.14
C GLY A 162 3.55 18.27 10.42
N VAL A 163 2.32 18.75 10.24
CA VAL A 163 2.03 20.07 9.65
C VAL A 163 2.50 21.19 10.58
N GLU A 164 2.28 21.05 11.89
CA GLU A 164 2.71 22.04 12.89
C GLU A 164 4.24 22.20 12.97
N ARG A 165 5.00 21.10 12.84
CA ARG A 165 6.49 21.15 12.83
C ARG A 165 7.09 21.77 11.58
N THR A 166 6.34 21.91 10.49
CA THR A 166 6.82 22.54 9.25
C THR A 166 6.69 24.07 9.22
N GLY A 167 6.19 24.70 10.30
CA GLY A 167 6.23 26.15 10.48
C GLY A 167 5.39 26.95 9.48
N LEU A 168 4.32 26.36 8.93
CA LEU A 168 3.37 27.02 8.03
C LEU A 168 2.09 27.51 8.72
N VAL A 169 2.06 27.53 10.04
CA VAL A 169 1.08 28.28 10.82
C VAL A 169 1.86 29.23 11.70
N GLY A 170 1.74 30.53 11.38
CA GLY A 170 2.23 31.62 12.21
C GLY A 170 1.45 31.75 13.51
#